data_AF-A0A9E2Y5P3-F1
#
_entry.id   AF-A0A9E2Y5P3-F1
#
_cell.length_a   1.000
_cell.length_b   1.000
_cell.length_c   1.000
_cell.angle_alpha   90.00
_cell.angle_beta   90.00
_cell.angle_gamma   90.00
#
_symmetry.space_group_name_H-M   'P 1'
#
loop_
_entity.id
_entity.type
_entity.pdbx_description
1 polymer ?
#
loop_
_entity_poly.entity_id
_entity_poly.type
_entity_poly.pdbx_seq_one_letter_code
_entity_poly.pdbx_strand_id
1 'polypeptide(L)'
;MIVLEALALFLFGAAIGATIAWFAARLENAALRTTLQHVEHAQEKAIESLLERTKNELREATALRASERVGELVSPVAQKLGEFDRLLTDLEANRRRDAGSLREQIDRLLGRADKLENATASLTTQTSTLVTALRNPASRGKWGEMQLRNVVEKAGMLPYCDFSEQQTVALEEARVRPDMTVNLPGERCVFVDAKAPTDAMQAALDAADDEARKALVKQHARALRDHVDALARRGYQTAKGSADYVVMFVAGEAFLSSACNEDPALLEYALDKGVLVTGPLTLISLLRTFAM
;
A
#
# COMPACT_ATOMS: atom_id res chain seq x y z
N MET A 1 -133.15 39.30 11.08
CA MET A 1 -132.06 39.14 12.06
C MET A 1 -130.92 38.26 11.56
N ILE A 2 -131.18 37.20 10.78
CA ILE A 2 -130.20 36.21 10.28
C ILE A 2 -129.12 36.76 9.31
N VAL A 3 -129.41 37.83 8.56
CA VAL A 3 -128.53 38.30 7.46
C VAL A 3 -127.29 39.06 7.96
N LEU A 4 -127.38 39.77 9.10
CA LEU A 4 -126.28 40.64 9.58
C LEU A 4 -125.13 39.85 10.20
N GLU A 5 -125.42 38.74 10.89
CA GLU A 5 -124.40 37.83 11.45
C GLU A 5 -123.64 37.10 10.35
N ALA A 6 -124.33 36.75 9.26
CA ALA A 6 -123.73 36.10 8.10
C ALA A 6 -122.66 36.99 7.42
N LEU A 7 -122.87 38.32 7.38
CA LEU A 7 -121.94 39.25 6.72
C LEU A 7 -120.67 39.50 7.54
N ALA A 8 -120.77 39.57 8.87
CA ALA A 8 -119.62 39.75 9.75
C ALA A 8 -118.70 38.50 9.73
N LEU A 9 -119.29 37.30 9.71
CA LEU A 9 -118.55 36.05 9.59
C LEU A 9 -117.78 35.98 8.25
N PHE A 10 -118.40 36.48 7.17
CA PHE A 10 -117.79 36.52 5.85
C PHE A 10 -116.58 37.46 5.78
N LEU A 11 -116.70 38.68 6.33
CA LEU A 11 -115.59 39.65 6.35
C LEU A 11 -114.41 39.18 7.19
N PHE A 12 -114.66 38.52 8.32
CA PHE A 12 -113.59 37.95 9.14
C PHE A 12 -112.88 36.79 8.42
N GLY A 13 -113.65 35.95 7.71
CA GLY A 13 -113.09 34.91 6.83
C GLY A 13 -112.22 35.48 5.70
N ALA A 14 -112.64 36.59 5.08
CA ALA A 14 -111.89 37.25 4.02
C ALA A 14 -110.56 37.86 4.52
N ALA A 15 -110.56 38.49 5.70
CA ALA A 15 -109.36 39.07 6.29
C ALA A 15 -108.32 37.99 6.68
N ILE A 16 -108.78 36.87 7.22
CA ILE A 16 -107.93 35.71 7.51
C ILE A 16 -107.39 35.12 6.20
N GLY A 17 -108.25 34.98 5.17
CA GLY A 17 -107.82 34.50 3.86
C GLY A 17 -106.72 35.38 3.24
N ALA A 18 -106.85 36.70 3.32
CA ALA A 18 -105.87 37.63 2.77
C ALA A 18 -104.52 37.59 3.52
N THR A 19 -104.53 37.47 4.84
CA THR A 19 -103.29 37.38 5.63
C THR A 19 -102.57 36.05 5.40
N ILE A 20 -103.31 34.93 5.29
CA ILE A 20 -102.74 33.63 4.92
C ILE A 20 -102.16 33.67 3.50
N ALA A 21 -102.87 34.25 2.54
CA ALA A 21 -102.39 34.37 1.16
C ALA A 21 -101.12 35.25 1.06
N TRP A 22 -101.08 36.37 1.78
CA TRP A 22 -99.88 37.23 1.82
C TRP A 22 -98.69 36.52 2.45
N PHE A 23 -98.91 35.78 3.54
CA PHE A 23 -97.86 35.03 4.21
C PHE A 23 -97.34 33.87 3.34
N ALA A 24 -98.23 33.16 2.65
CA ALA A 24 -97.87 32.11 1.69
C ALA A 24 -97.03 32.66 0.53
N ALA A 25 -97.46 33.78 -0.09
CA ALA A 25 -96.74 34.43 -1.18
C ALA A 25 -95.35 34.96 -0.73
N ARG A 26 -95.22 35.37 0.53
CA ARG A 26 -93.95 35.84 1.09
C ARG A 26 -92.97 34.68 1.34
N LEU A 27 -93.47 33.52 1.77
CA LEU A 27 -92.65 32.32 1.94
C LEU A 27 -92.15 31.78 0.60
N GLU A 28 -92.98 31.79 -0.44
CA GLU A 28 -92.63 31.29 -1.78
C GLU A 28 -91.56 32.16 -2.45
N ASN A 29 -91.69 33.50 -2.35
CA ASN A 29 -90.67 34.42 -2.89
C ASN A 29 -89.32 34.34 -2.15
N ALA A 30 -89.32 34.07 -0.85
CA ALA A 30 -88.09 33.88 -0.10
C ALA A 30 -87.37 32.58 -0.53
N ALA A 31 -88.12 31.50 -0.78
CA ALA A 31 -87.58 30.23 -1.26
C ALA A 31 -87.06 30.30 -2.70
N LEU A 32 -87.68 31.09 -3.57
CA LEU A 32 -87.19 31.28 -4.94
C LEU A 32 -85.84 32.01 -4.98
N ARG A 33 -85.64 33.00 -4.11
CA ARG A 33 -84.38 33.77 -4.08
C ARG A 33 -83.21 32.94 -3.55
N THR A 34 -83.44 32.10 -2.55
CA THR A 34 -82.39 31.22 -2.03
C THR A 34 -81.99 30.19 -3.07
N THR A 35 -82.94 29.57 -3.77
CA THR A 35 -82.64 28.57 -4.81
C THR A 35 -81.84 29.17 -5.98
N LEU A 36 -82.17 30.39 -6.44
CA LEU A 36 -81.41 31.06 -7.49
C LEU A 36 -79.95 31.34 -7.08
N GLN A 37 -79.72 31.84 -5.86
CA GLN A 37 -78.35 32.11 -5.38
C GLN A 37 -77.50 30.84 -5.23
N HIS A 38 -78.10 29.72 -4.83
CA HIS A 38 -77.38 28.45 -4.73
C HIS A 38 -77.01 27.88 -6.10
N VAL A 39 -77.85 28.10 -7.11
CA VAL A 39 -77.58 27.67 -8.50
C VAL A 39 -76.43 28.48 -9.10
N GLU A 40 -76.42 29.80 -8.95
CA GLU A 40 -75.33 30.65 -9.46
C GLU A 40 -73.98 30.29 -8.82
N HIS A 41 -73.96 30.14 -7.50
CA HIS A 41 -72.72 29.81 -6.78
C HIS A 41 -72.22 28.38 -7.07
N ALA A 42 -73.12 27.45 -7.37
CA ALA A 42 -72.75 26.10 -7.82
C ALA A 42 -72.15 26.11 -9.23
N GLN A 43 -72.64 26.98 -10.13
CA GLN A 43 -72.10 27.10 -11.48
C GLN A 43 -70.69 27.71 -11.50
N GLU A 44 -70.43 28.77 -10.73
CA GLU A 44 -69.08 29.37 -10.66
C GLU A 44 -68.04 28.38 -10.15
N LYS A 45 -68.35 27.65 -9.06
CA LYS A 45 -67.45 26.63 -8.51
C LYS A 45 -67.19 25.49 -9.49
N ALA A 46 -68.18 25.09 -10.27
CA ALA A 46 -68.01 24.05 -11.30
C ALA A 46 -67.03 24.52 -12.39
N ILE A 47 -67.19 25.74 -12.89
CA ILE A 47 -66.32 26.32 -13.92
C ILE A 47 -64.88 26.44 -13.40
N GLU A 48 -64.70 26.93 -12.17
CA GLU A 48 -63.38 27.09 -11.56
C GLU A 48 -62.68 25.74 -11.37
N SER A 49 -63.42 24.72 -10.93
CA SER A 49 -62.90 23.36 -10.76
C SER A 49 -62.52 22.70 -12.09
N LEU A 50 -63.26 22.97 -13.18
CA LEU A 50 -62.96 22.45 -14.51
C LEU A 50 -61.71 23.12 -15.10
N LEU A 51 -61.55 24.42 -14.86
CA LEU A 51 -60.40 25.19 -15.34
C LEU A 51 -59.10 24.75 -14.66
N GLU A 52 -59.14 24.49 -13.35
CA GLU A 52 -57.99 23.95 -12.62
C GLU A 52 -57.70 22.49 -13.00
N ARG A 53 -58.72 21.66 -13.30
CA ARG A 53 -58.50 20.30 -13.84
C ARG A 53 -57.81 20.33 -15.21
N THR A 54 -58.31 21.13 -16.15
CA THR A 54 -57.70 21.21 -17.50
C THR A 54 -56.28 21.78 -17.45
N LYS A 55 -56.02 22.75 -16.58
CA LYS A 55 -54.69 23.31 -16.38
C LYS A 55 -53.71 22.29 -15.79
N ASN A 56 -54.16 21.45 -14.87
CA ASN A 56 -53.34 20.38 -14.29
C ASN A 56 -53.08 19.27 -15.32
N GLU A 57 -54.09 18.84 -16.08
CA GLU A 57 -53.93 17.84 -17.15
C GLU A 57 -52.94 18.32 -18.23
N LEU A 58 -52.98 19.60 -18.60
CA LEU A 58 -52.05 20.17 -19.58
C LEU A 58 -50.61 20.23 -19.05
N ARG A 59 -50.42 20.53 -17.76
CA ARG A 59 -49.10 20.51 -17.10
C ARG A 59 -48.53 19.11 -17.01
N GLU A 60 -49.35 18.11 -16.68
CA GLU A 60 -48.93 16.72 -16.64
C GLU A 60 -48.59 16.19 -18.03
N ALA A 61 -49.43 16.46 -19.04
CA ALA A 61 -49.18 16.03 -20.42
C ALA A 61 -47.94 16.67 -21.05
N THR A 62 -47.61 17.93 -20.69
CA THR A 62 -46.39 18.61 -21.15
C THR A 62 -45.15 18.10 -20.42
N ALA A 63 -45.24 17.80 -19.12
CA ALA A 63 -44.15 17.22 -18.34
C ALA A 63 -43.78 15.80 -18.82
N LEU A 64 -44.78 14.95 -19.10
CA LEU A 64 -44.57 13.59 -19.60
C LEU A 64 -43.90 13.57 -20.99
N ARG A 65 -44.38 14.40 -21.93
CA ARG A 65 -43.83 14.47 -23.29
C ARG A 65 -42.41 15.04 -23.37
N ALA A 66 -42.05 15.93 -22.44
CA ALA A 66 -40.68 16.43 -22.31
C ALA A 66 -39.74 15.37 -21.71
N SER A 67 -40.24 14.54 -20.79
CA SER A 67 -39.47 13.48 -20.13
C SER A 67 -39.14 12.30 -21.07
N GLU A 68 -40.11 11.85 -21.87
CA GLU A 68 -39.93 10.66 -22.74
C GLU A 68 -38.88 10.85 -23.84
N ARG A 69 -38.85 12.02 -24.52
CA ARG A 69 -37.89 12.26 -25.62
C ARG A 69 -36.48 12.58 -25.14
N VAL A 70 -36.32 13.06 -23.90
CA VAL A 70 -35.00 13.30 -23.30
C VAL A 70 -34.45 12.01 -22.69
N GLY A 71 -35.30 11.12 -22.17
CA GLY A 71 -34.91 9.84 -21.60
C GLY A 71 -34.24 8.88 -22.60
N GLU A 72 -34.80 8.71 -23.81
CA GLU A 72 -34.27 7.75 -24.80
C GLU A 72 -32.90 8.14 -25.38
N LEU A 73 -32.63 9.44 -25.55
CA LEU A 73 -31.36 9.92 -26.11
C LEU A 73 -30.25 10.06 -25.06
N VAL A 74 -30.60 10.30 -23.80
CA VAL A 74 -29.62 10.54 -22.72
C VAL A 74 -29.29 9.24 -21.97
N SER A 75 -30.18 8.24 -21.96
CA SER A 75 -29.96 6.96 -21.26
C SER A 75 -28.67 6.21 -21.68
N PRO A 76 -28.38 5.98 -22.98
CA PRO A 76 -27.16 5.28 -23.36
C PRO A 76 -25.88 6.10 -23.07
N VAL A 77 -25.94 7.44 -23.11
CA VAL A 77 -24.79 8.30 -22.77
C VAL A 77 -24.56 8.35 -21.26
N ALA A 78 -25.62 8.42 -20.46
CA ALA A 78 -25.55 8.36 -19.01
C ALA A 78 -25.04 6.99 -18.50
N GLN A 79 -25.46 5.89 -19.13
CA GLN A 79 -24.92 4.57 -18.83
C GLN A 79 -23.42 4.47 -19.17
N LYS A 80 -23.00 4.96 -20.35
CA LYS A 80 -21.60 4.91 -20.76
C LYS A 80 -20.71 5.82 -19.90
N LEU A 81 -21.20 7.00 -19.50
CA LEU A 81 -20.50 7.87 -18.54
C LEU A 81 -20.41 7.23 -17.15
N GLY A 82 -21.46 6.55 -16.68
CA GLY A 82 -21.44 5.81 -15.42
C GLY A 82 -20.48 4.61 -15.43
N GLU A 83 -20.37 3.90 -16.56
CA GLU A 83 -19.36 2.86 -16.75
C GLU A 83 -17.93 3.45 -16.74
N PHE A 84 -17.73 4.60 -17.38
CA PHE A 84 -16.43 5.28 -17.44
C PHE A 84 -16.01 5.83 -16.07
N ASP A 85 -16.95 6.40 -15.31
CA ASP A 85 -16.72 6.91 -13.96
C ASP A 85 -16.38 5.79 -12.97
N ARG A 86 -17.06 4.63 -13.09
CA ARG A 86 -16.69 3.42 -12.34
C ARG A 86 -15.30 2.91 -12.72
N LEU A 87 -14.97 2.87 -14.01
CA LEU A 87 -13.66 2.42 -14.49
C LEU A 87 -12.53 3.35 -14.01
N LEU A 88 -12.77 4.66 -14.01
CA LEU A 88 -11.84 5.66 -13.47
C LEU A 88 -11.71 5.55 -11.96
N THR A 89 -12.82 5.37 -11.24
CA THR A 89 -12.80 5.18 -9.78
C THR A 89 -12.05 3.90 -9.40
N ASP A 90 -12.25 2.81 -10.14
CA ASP A 90 -11.54 1.54 -9.92
C ASP A 90 -10.05 1.66 -10.29
N LEU A 91 -9.70 2.38 -11.35
CA LEU A 91 -8.31 2.69 -11.72
C LEU A 91 -7.61 3.57 -10.70
N GLU A 92 -8.29 4.60 -10.17
CA GLU A 92 -7.77 5.44 -9.10
C GLU A 92 -7.64 4.67 -7.79
N ALA A 93 -8.61 3.82 -7.45
CA ALA A 93 -8.56 2.96 -6.27
C ALA A 93 -7.42 1.93 -6.37
N ASN A 94 -7.23 1.32 -7.54
CA ASN A 94 -6.11 0.42 -7.80
C ASN A 94 -4.77 1.16 -7.77
N ARG A 95 -4.65 2.33 -8.42
CA ARG A 95 -3.44 3.17 -8.32
C ARG A 95 -3.12 3.58 -6.89
N ARG A 96 -4.12 3.93 -6.08
CA ARG A 96 -3.93 4.29 -4.66
C ARG A 96 -3.54 3.07 -3.82
N ARG A 97 -4.09 1.89 -4.09
CA ARG A 97 -3.65 0.63 -3.43
C ARG A 97 -2.24 0.24 -3.83
N ASP A 98 -1.88 0.33 -5.10
CA ASP A 98 -0.56 -0.02 -5.60
C ASP A 98 0.50 0.95 -5.05
N ALA A 99 0.22 2.26 -5.09
CA ALA A 99 1.08 3.28 -4.48
C ALA A 99 1.15 3.14 -2.95
N GLY A 100 0.05 2.77 -2.30
CA GLY A 100 0.00 2.48 -0.86
C GLY A 100 0.82 1.24 -0.50
N SER A 101 0.71 0.16 -1.26
CA SER A 101 1.45 -1.09 -1.04
C SER A 101 2.95 -0.93 -1.33
N LEU A 102 3.32 -0.12 -2.33
CA LEU A 102 4.71 0.23 -2.62
C LEU A 102 5.27 1.15 -1.54
N ARG A 103 4.49 2.14 -1.08
CA ARG A 103 4.89 3.00 0.05
C ARG A 103 5.02 2.21 1.35
N GLU A 104 4.14 1.26 1.62
CA GLU A 104 4.21 0.39 2.79
C GLU A 104 5.36 -0.62 2.68
N GLN A 105 5.74 -1.04 1.45
CA GLN A 105 6.95 -1.83 1.22
C GLN A 105 8.21 -0.98 1.39
N ILE A 106 8.22 0.26 0.90
CA ILE A 106 9.32 1.21 1.09
C ILE A 106 9.44 1.59 2.57
N ASP A 107 8.36 1.88 3.28
CA ASP A 107 8.36 2.19 4.71
C ASP A 107 8.74 0.96 5.55
N ARG A 108 8.40 -0.26 5.11
CA ARG A 108 8.90 -1.50 5.73
C ARG A 108 10.38 -1.74 5.46
N LEU A 109 10.90 -1.36 4.29
CA LEU A 109 12.33 -1.42 3.97
C LEU A 109 13.13 -0.35 4.70
N LEU A 110 12.62 0.89 4.77
CA LEU A 110 13.19 2.01 5.52
C LEU A 110 13.11 1.76 7.02
N GLY A 111 11.99 1.26 7.56
CA GLY A 111 11.89 0.88 8.97
C GLY A 111 12.72 -0.35 9.34
N ARG A 112 13.04 -1.23 8.38
CA ARG A 112 14.07 -2.27 8.55
C ARG A 112 15.48 -1.66 8.49
N ALA A 113 15.72 -0.66 7.64
CA ALA A 113 16.98 0.07 7.59
C ALA A 113 17.23 0.87 8.87
N ASP A 114 16.23 1.51 9.48
CA ASP A 114 16.36 2.21 10.77
C ASP A 114 16.63 1.24 11.92
N LYS A 115 15.98 0.07 11.93
CA LYS A 115 16.27 -0.99 12.91
C LYS A 115 17.65 -1.61 12.70
N LEU A 116 18.08 -1.70 11.45
CA LEU A 116 19.43 -2.11 11.08
C LEU A 116 20.44 -1.07 11.52
N GLU A 117 20.16 0.23 11.33
CA GLU A 117 21.00 1.37 11.71
C GLU A 117 21.19 1.40 13.22
N ASN A 118 20.11 1.20 13.99
CA ASN A 118 20.17 1.09 15.45
C ASN A 118 20.89 -0.19 15.93
N ALA A 119 20.71 -1.32 15.24
CA ALA A 119 21.47 -2.53 15.52
C ALA A 119 22.96 -2.37 15.18
N THR A 120 23.28 -1.67 14.09
CA THR A 120 24.65 -1.29 13.72
C THR A 120 25.22 -0.25 14.67
N ALA A 121 24.44 0.70 15.19
CA ALA A 121 24.88 1.70 16.16
C ALA A 121 25.22 1.06 17.53
N SER A 122 24.43 0.06 17.93
CA SER A 122 24.72 -0.75 19.11
C SER A 122 25.94 -1.66 18.90
N LEU A 123 26.10 -2.22 17.69
CA LEU A 123 27.31 -2.92 17.28
C LEU A 123 28.54 -2.01 17.22
N THR A 124 28.46 -0.77 16.70
CA THR A 124 29.59 0.16 16.61
C THR A 124 30.07 0.59 18.00
N THR A 125 29.15 0.74 18.96
CA THR A 125 29.49 1.04 20.35
C THR A 125 30.16 -0.15 21.05
N GLN A 126 29.80 -1.38 20.69
CA GLN A 126 30.51 -2.60 21.11
C GLN A 126 31.83 -2.82 20.32
N THR A 127 31.96 -2.23 19.13
CA THR A 127 33.13 -2.36 18.23
C THR A 127 34.31 -1.53 18.71
N SER A 128 34.11 -0.35 19.34
CA SER A 128 35.22 0.49 19.82
C SER A 128 36.09 -0.21 20.89
N THR A 129 35.49 -1.09 21.70
CA THR A 129 36.20 -1.92 22.70
C THR A 129 36.89 -3.14 22.07
N LEU A 130 36.44 -3.58 20.90
CA LEU A 130 36.99 -4.72 20.13
C LEU A 130 38.20 -4.35 19.25
N VAL A 131 38.33 -3.09 18.82
CA VAL A 131 39.44 -2.59 17.99
C VAL A 131 40.81 -2.77 18.69
N THR A 132 40.87 -2.72 20.02
CA THR A 132 42.11 -2.92 20.78
C THR A 132 42.60 -4.39 20.76
N ALA A 133 41.71 -5.36 20.54
CA ALA A 133 42.06 -6.79 20.47
C ALA A 133 42.60 -7.23 19.09
N LEU A 134 42.48 -6.38 18.06
CA LEU A 134 42.83 -6.67 16.66
C LEU A 134 44.25 -6.24 16.26
N ARG A 135 45.13 -5.87 17.20
CA ARG A 135 46.50 -5.40 16.88
C ARG A 135 47.47 -6.51 16.42
N ASN A 136 47.16 -7.78 16.68
CA ASN A 136 47.99 -8.92 16.23
C ASN A 136 47.36 -9.62 15.01
N PRO A 137 48.08 -9.78 13.87
CA PRO A 137 47.59 -10.49 12.69
C PRO A 137 46.99 -11.88 12.97
N ALA A 138 47.59 -12.66 13.87
CA ALA A 138 47.09 -13.99 14.21
C ALA A 138 45.76 -13.94 14.99
N SER A 139 45.62 -12.97 15.89
CA SER A 139 44.37 -12.76 16.64
C SER A 139 43.24 -12.25 15.73
N ARG A 140 43.59 -11.45 14.71
CA ARG A 140 42.61 -10.98 13.70
C ARG A 140 42.06 -12.10 12.83
N GLY A 141 42.93 -12.99 12.36
CA GLY A 141 42.48 -14.17 11.58
C GLY A 141 41.45 -14.97 12.37
N LYS A 142 41.78 -15.31 13.62
CA LYS A 142 40.87 -16.02 14.53
C LYS A 142 39.60 -15.24 14.84
N TRP A 143 39.67 -13.92 14.95
CA TRP A 143 38.48 -13.09 15.15
C TRP A 143 37.58 -13.08 13.91
N GLY A 144 38.15 -13.02 12.72
CA GLY A 144 37.41 -13.15 11.46
C GLY A 144 36.70 -14.50 11.35
N GLU A 145 37.39 -15.59 11.68
CA GLU A 145 36.82 -16.94 11.75
C GLU A 145 35.70 -17.04 12.79
N MET A 146 35.92 -16.52 14.00
CA MET A 146 34.90 -16.48 15.06
C MET A 146 33.69 -15.66 14.63
N GLN A 147 33.89 -14.53 13.97
CA GLN A 147 32.81 -13.71 13.47
C GLN A 147 32.04 -14.41 12.35
N LEU A 148 32.72 -15.11 11.46
CA LEU A 148 32.08 -15.95 10.44
C LEU A 148 31.19 -17.02 11.10
N ARG A 149 31.70 -17.76 12.10
CA ARG A 149 30.92 -18.73 12.87
C ARG A 149 29.68 -18.09 13.48
N ASN A 150 29.84 -16.97 14.19
CA ASN A 150 28.73 -16.27 14.83
C ASN A 150 27.64 -15.85 13.84
N VAL A 151 28.04 -15.40 12.64
CA VAL A 151 27.12 -14.97 11.58
C VAL A 151 26.35 -16.15 11.00
N VAL A 152 27.03 -17.27 10.76
CA VAL A 152 26.43 -18.50 10.21
C VAL A 152 25.46 -19.14 11.21
N GLU A 153 25.83 -19.22 12.49
CA GLU A 153 24.95 -19.69 13.57
C GLU A 153 23.71 -18.78 13.72
N LYS A 154 23.88 -17.46 13.63
CA LYS A 154 22.75 -16.49 13.64
C LYS A 154 21.82 -16.64 12.43
N ALA A 155 22.32 -17.15 11.31
CA ALA A 155 21.49 -17.47 10.16
C ALA A 155 20.59 -18.70 10.40
N GLY A 156 20.86 -19.48 11.47
CA GLY A 156 20.12 -20.67 11.86
C GLY A 156 20.84 -21.98 11.52
N MET A 157 22.09 -21.91 11.05
CA MET A 157 22.87 -23.08 10.65
C MET A 157 23.49 -23.78 11.86
N LEU A 158 23.48 -25.11 11.86
CA LEU A 158 24.03 -25.95 12.92
C LEU A 158 25.46 -26.42 12.59
N PRO A 159 26.40 -26.31 13.54
CA PRO A 159 27.75 -26.85 13.38
C PRO A 159 27.72 -28.36 13.10
N TYR A 160 28.61 -28.83 12.23
CA TYR A 160 28.79 -30.23 11.81
C TYR A 160 27.63 -30.86 11.01
N CYS A 161 26.46 -30.23 10.99
CA CYS A 161 25.34 -30.61 10.12
C CYS A 161 25.32 -29.72 8.87
N ASP A 162 25.17 -28.42 9.08
CA ASP A 162 24.97 -27.44 8.01
C ASP A 162 26.28 -26.78 7.59
N PHE A 163 27.30 -26.78 8.46
CA PHE A 163 28.62 -26.28 8.09
C PHE A 163 29.75 -27.00 8.83
N SER A 164 30.93 -27.03 8.20
CA SER A 164 32.17 -27.49 8.79
C SER A 164 33.27 -26.43 8.64
N GLU A 165 34.11 -26.30 9.67
CA GLU A 165 35.19 -25.31 9.68
C GLU A 165 36.53 -25.94 9.35
N GLN A 166 37.34 -25.21 8.58
CA GLN A 166 38.72 -25.54 8.25
C GLN A 166 38.93 -26.98 7.75
N GLN A 167 37.96 -27.55 7.06
CA GLN A 167 38.05 -28.89 6.49
C GLN A 167 38.92 -28.85 5.23
N THR A 168 39.85 -29.80 5.09
CA THR A 168 40.62 -29.92 3.84
C THR A 168 39.77 -30.62 2.79
N VAL A 169 39.64 -30.01 1.62
CA VAL A 169 38.89 -30.51 0.48
C VAL A 169 39.87 -30.88 -0.63
N ALA A 170 39.69 -32.07 -1.19
CA ALA A 170 40.42 -32.49 -2.37
C ALA A 170 39.74 -31.90 -3.61
N LEU A 171 40.52 -31.16 -4.40
CA LEU A 171 40.21 -30.80 -5.78
C LEU A 171 40.83 -31.85 -6.72
N GLU A 172 40.50 -31.79 -8.01
CA GLU A 172 41.05 -32.70 -9.02
C GLU A 172 42.58 -32.68 -9.06
N GLU A 173 43.21 -31.50 -8.91
CA GLU A 173 44.68 -31.34 -9.02
C GLU A 173 45.35 -30.76 -7.77
N ALA A 174 44.57 -30.43 -6.73
CA ALA A 174 45.08 -29.73 -5.55
C ALA A 174 44.31 -30.06 -4.27
N ARG A 175 44.82 -29.61 -3.13
CA ARG A 175 44.08 -29.59 -1.87
C ARG A 175 43.88 -28.14 -1.44
N VAL A 176 42.64 -27.80 -1.09
CA VAL A 176 42.27 -26.50 -0.56
C VAL A 176 41.68 -26.66 0.84
N ARG A 177 41.77 -25.60 1.63
CA ARG A 177 41.26 -25.57 3.00
C ARG A 177 40.54 -24.24 3.18
N PRO A 178 39.25 -24.17 2.84
CA PRO A 178 38.45 -22.99 3.13
C PRO A 178 38.27 -22.83 4.64
N ASP A 179 38.02 -21.62 5.10
CA ASP A 179 37.75 -21.36 6.52
C ASP A 179 36.44 -22.02 6.95
N MET A 180 35.46 -22.08 6.06
CA MET A 180 34.21 -22.80 6.28
C MET A 180 33.66 -23.41 4.99
N THR A 181 33.03 -24.57 5.12
CA THR A 181 32.19 -25.19 4.09
C THR A 181 30.77 -25.22 4.60
N VAL A 182 29.83 -24.66 3.85
CA VAL A 182 28.40 -24.71 4.15
C VAL A 182 27.75 -25.75 3.24
N ASN A 183 27.07 -26.72 3.83
CA ASN A 183 26.32 -27.75 3.12
C ASN A 183 24.98 -27.20 2.67
N LEU A 184 24.65 -27.44 1.41
CA LEU A 184 23.40 -27.06 0.79
C LEU A 184 22.56 -28.31 0.49
N PRO A 185 21.23 -28.17 0.32
CA PRO A 185 20.39 -29.26 -0.15
C PRO A 185 20.90 -29.85 -1.48
N GLY A 186 20.71 -31.16 -1.64
CA GLY A 186 21.07 -31.89 -2.87
C GLY A 186 22.57 -32.20 -3.02
N GLU A 187 23.25 -32.51 -1.91
CA GLU A 187 24.69 -32.83 -1.88
C GLU A 187 25.59 -31.72 -2.45
N ARG A 188 25.10 -30.46 -2.40
CA ARG A 188 25.87 -29.29 -2.81
C ARG A 188 26.54 -28.63 -1.62
N CYS A 189 27.55 -27.81 -1.88
CA CYS A 189 28.21 -27.02 -0.85
C CYS A 189 28.68 -25.66 -1.39
N VAL A 190 28.83 -24.70 -0.47
CA VAL A 190 29.44 -23.39 -0.74
C VAL A 190 30.65 -23.25 0.17
N PHE A 191 31.78 -22.85 -0.41
CA PHE A 191 32.98 -22.54 0.35
C PHE A 191 33.02 -21.07 0.73
N VAL A 192 33.43 -20.80 1.97
CA VAL A 192 33.56 -19.46 2.52
C VAL A 192 34.97 -19.27 3.06
N ASP A 193 35.64 -18.21 2.61
CA ASP A 193 36.95 -17.77 3.08
C ASP A 193 36.77 -16.47 3.85
N ALA A 194 37.04 -16.50 5.16
CA ALA A 194 36.96 -15.35 6.04
C ALA A 194 38.29 -14.60 6.02
N LYS A 195 38.34 -13.52 5.24
CA LYS A 195 39.55 -12.71 5.13
C LYS A 195 39.29 -11.26 5.47
N ALA A 196 40.07 -10.76 6.42
CA ALA A 196 39.96 -9.41 6.95
C ALA A 196 41.23 -8.59 6.63
N PRO A 197 41.49 -8.21 5.36
CA PRO A 197 42.48 -7.18 5.06
C PRO A 197 41.95 -5.84 5.58
N THR A 198 42.03 -5.63 6.88
CA THR A 198 41.48 -4.46 7.58
C THR A 198 42.56 -3.50 8.05
N ASP A 199 43.83 -3.82 7.80
CA ASP A 199 44.98 -3.03 8.24
C ASP A 199 44.93 -1.59 7.75
N ALA A 200 44.74 -1.40 6.44
CA ALA A 200 44.69 -0.07 5.85
C ALA A 200 43.48 0.72 6.36
N MET A 201 42.32 0.07 6.52
CA MET A 201 41.13 0.71 7.05
C MET A 201 41.26 1.07 8.54
N GLN A 202 41.85 0.20 9.35
CA GLN A 202 42.12 0.50 10.77
C GLN A 202 43.08 1.68 10.89
N ALA A 203 44.15 1.70 10.09
CA ALA A 203 45.05 2.85 10.04
C ALA A 203 44.33 4.13 9.56
N ALA A 204 43.36 4.01 8.66
CA ALA A 204 42.55 5.15 8.20
C ALA A 204 41.67 5.74 9.31
N LEU A 205 41.20 4.91 10.26
CA LEU A 205 40.45 5.36 11.43
C LEU A 205 41.31 6.14 12.43
N ASP A 206 42.59 5.77 12.54
CA ASP A 206 43.56 6.42 13.43
C ASP A 206 44.29 7.60 12.76
N ALA A 207 44.07 7.84 11.46
CA ALA A 207 44.74 8.88 10.69
C ALA A 207 44.27 10.27 11.10
N ALA A 208 45.21 11.14 11.48
CA ALA A 208 44.93 12.52 11.86
C ALA A 208 44.72 13.47 10.66
N ASP A 209 45.21 13.06 9.48
CA ASP A 209 45.16 13.86 8.26
C ASP A 209 44.21 13.25 7.23
N ASP A 210 43.49 14.13 6.52
CA ASP A 210 42.47 13.74 5.56
C ASP A 210 43.04 13.17 4.27
N GLU A 211 44.22 13.61 3.82
CA GLU A 211 44.87 13.01 2.65
C GLU A 211 45.40 11.62 2.99
N ALA A 212 46.05 11.47 4.15
CA ALA A 212 46.49 10.17 4.65
C ALA A 212 45.33 9.17 4.77
N ARG A 213 44.19 9.62 5.32
CA ARG A 213 42.96 8.81 5.43
C ARG A 213 42.47 8.34 4.06
N LYS A 214 42.38 9.23 3.06
CA LYS A 214 41.96 8.87 1.70
C LYS A 214 42.90 7.85 1.06
N ALA A 215 44.21 8.05 1.18
CA ALA A 215 45.21 7.12 0.65
C ALA A 215 45.06 5.70 1.25
N LEU A 216 44.79 5.63 2.56
CA LEU A 216 44.58 4.36 3.27
C LEU A 216 43.27 3.67 2.88
N VAL A 217 42.19 4.42 2.67
CA VAL A 217 40.93 3.86 2.14
C VAL A 217 41.12 3.28 0.73
N LYS A 218 41.88 3.96 -0.12
CA LYS A 218 42.25 3.45 -1.45
C LYS A 218 43.10 2.18 -1.38
N GLN A 219 44.03 2.14 -0.45
CA GLN A 219 44.82 0.93 -0.19
C GLN A 219 43.94 -0.23 0.28
N HIS A 220 42.94 0.04 1.13
CA HIS A 220 41.97 -0.97 1.59
C HIS A 220 41.16 -1.54 0.43
N ALA A 221 40.57 -0.71 -0.42
CA ALA A 221 39.81 -1.16 -1.60
C ALA A 221 40.68 -2.03 -2.52
N ARG A 222 41.92 -1.60 -2.78
CA ARG A 222 42.88 -2.39 -3.57
C ARG A 222 43.21 -3.73 -2.92
N ALA A 223 43.42 -3.78 -1.60
CA ALA A 223 43.71 -5.01 -0.89
C ALA A 223 42.56 -6.03 -0.99
N LEU A 224 41.30 -5.57 -0.95
CA LEU A 224 40.14 -6.44 -1.19
C LEU A 224 40.14 -6.98 -2.63
N ARG A 225 40.38 -6.12 -3.62
CA ARG A 225 40.45 -6.54 -5.03
C ARG A 225 41.56 -7.55 -5.28
N ASP A 226 42.75 -7.35 -4.71
CA ASP A 226 43.86 -8.30 -4.80
C ASP A 226 43.50 -9.65 -4.15
N HIS A 227 42.67 -9.65 -3.10
CA HIS A 227 42.17 -10.87 -2.46
C HIS A 227 41.14 -11.61 -3.29
N VAL A 228 40.25 -10.89 -3.97
CA VAL A 228 39.35 -11.48 -4.98
C VAL A 228 40.16 -12.23 -6.02
N ASP A 229 41.22 -11.62 -6.56
CA ASP A 229 42.10 -12.27 -7.54
C ASP A 229 42.80 -13.50 -6.98
N ALA A 230 43.29 -13.42 -5.75
CA ALA A 230 43.94 -14.54 -5.09
C ALA A 230 42.97 -15.70 -4.85
N LEU A 231 41.72 -15.40 -4.49
CA LEU A 231 40.69 -16.39 -4.18
C LEU A 231 40.16 -17.07 -5.45
N ALA A 232 39.91 -16.30 -6.51
CA ALA A 232 39.47 -16.82 -7.81
C ALA A 232 40.44 -17.87 -8.39
N ARG A 233 41.75 -17.72 -8.11
CA ARG A 233 42.81 -18.66 -8.53
C ARG A 233 42.85 -19.97 -7.73
N ARG A 234 42.11 -20.08 -6.62
CA ARG A 234 42.13 -21.28 -5.75
C ARG A 234 41.32 -22.45 -6.31
N GLY A 235 40.42 -22.20 -7.27
CA GLY A 235 39.68 -23.26 -7.95
C GLY A 235 38.64 -23.96 -7.07
N TYR A 236 38.09 -23.31 -6.04
CA TYR A 236 37.06 -23.89 -5.17
C TYR A 236 35.86 -24.48 -5.94
N GLN A 237 35.47 -23.81 -7.02
CA GLN A 237 34.41 -24.20 -7.94
C GLN A 237 34.65 -25.53 -8.67
N THR A 238 35.89 -26.04 -8.70
CA THR A 238 36.20 -27.35 -9.31
C THR A 238 35.96 -28.51 -8.35
N ALA A 239 35.63 -28.25 -7.08
CA ALA A 239 35.32 -29.32 -6.14
C ALA A 239 33.95 -29.94 -6.47
N LYS A 240 33.85 -31.26 -6.31
CA LYS A 240 32.59 -31.98 -6.52
C LYS A 240 31.49 -31.43 -5.59
N GLY A 241 30.35 -31.05 -6.18
CA GLY A 241 29.20 -30.53 -5.45
C GLY A 241 29.33 -29.05 -5.06
N SER A 242 30.42 -28.37 -5.43
CA SER A 242 30.58 -26.94 -5.13
C SER A 242 29.61 -26.08 -5.95
N ALA A 243 29.25 -24.92 -5.41
CA ALA A 243 28.63 -23.85 -6.18
C ALA A 243 29.62 -23.25 -7.20
N ASP A 244 29.08 -22.57 -8.22
CA ASP A 244 29.87 -21.91 -9.28
C ASP A 244 30.64 -20.67 -8.77
N TYR A 245 30.57 -20.37 -7.48
CA TYR A 245 31.26 -19.27 -6.83
C TYR A 245 31.75 -19.65 -5.44
N VAL A 246 32.77 -18.92 -4.98
CA VAL A 246 33.26 -18.95 -3.60
C VAL A 246 32.87 -17.67 -2.89
N VAL A 247 32.52 -17.77 -1.60
CA VAL A 247 32.18 -16.60 -0.78
C VAL A 247 33.45 -16.04 -0.14
N MET A 248 33.73 -14.76 -0.39
CA MET A 248 34.71 -13.99 0.36
C MET A 248 33.99 -13.24 1.49
N PHE A 249 34.26 -13.61 2.74
CA PHE A 249 33.64 -12.97 3.90
C PHE A 249 34.54 -11.86 4.47
N VAL A 250 34.00 -10.65 4.53
CA VAL A 250 34.61 -9.47 5.16
C VAL A 250 34.00 -9.29 6.54
N ALA A 251 34.83 -9.41 7.59
CA ALA A 251 34.41 -9.34 8.99
C ALA A 251 34.10 -7.91 9.46
N GLY A 252 33.15 -7.24 8.80
CA GLY A 252 32.67 -5.90 9.14
C GLY A 252 31.98 -5.23 7.96
N GLU A 253 30.71 -4.86 8.12
CA GLU A 253 29.91 -4.24 7.07
C GLU A 253 30.51 -2.89 6.62
N ALA A 254 30.98 -2.09 7.58
CA ALA A 254 31.61 -0.79 7.31
C ALA A 254 32.89 -0.93 6.44
N PHE A 255 33.64 -2.01 6.62
CA PHE A 255 34.85 -2.25 5.84
C PHE A 255 34.52 -2.58 4.39
N LEU A 256 33.50 -3.40 4.15
CA LEU A 256 33.03 -3.69 2.80
C LEU A 256 32.45 -2.44 2.13
N SER A 257 31.55 -1.73 2.82
CA SER A 257 30.92 -0.52 2.31
C SER A 257 31.95 0.55 1.92
N SER A 258 32.95 0.79 2.76
CA SER A 258 33.99 1.77 2.43
C SER A 258 34.87 1.36 1.26
N ALA A 259 35.09 0.06 1.03
CA ALA A 259 35.81 -0.41 -0.15
C ALA A 259 34.98 -0.17 -1.42
N CYS A 260 33.68 -0.47 -1.38
CA CYS A 260 32.77 -0.26 -2.51
C CYS A 260 32.59 1.23 -2.85
N ASN A 261 32.63 2.12 -1.85
CA ASN A 261 32.55 3.56 -2.11
C ASN A 261 33.78 4.10 -2.85
N GLU A 262 34.96 3.55 -2.58
CA GLU A 262 36.21 3.92 -3.24
C GLU A 262 36.40 3.21 -4.59
N ASP A 263 35.94 1.97 -4.70
CA ASP A 263 35.92 1.16 -5.92
C ASP A 263 34.51 0.64 -6.21
N PRO A 264 33.65 1.43 -6.90
CA PRO A 264 32.27 1.05 -7.19
C PRO A 264 32.12 -0.21 -8.04
N ALA A 265 33.15 -0.59 -8.81
CA ALA A 265 33.16 -1.77 -9.67
C ALA A 265 33.62 -3.04 -8.93
N LEU A 266 33.96 -2.97 -7.64
CA LEU A 266 34.54 -4.09 -6.89
C LEU A 266 33.64 -5.33 -6.86
N LEU A 267 32.33 -5.15 -6.61
CA LEU A 267 31.39 -6.26 -6.49
C LEU A 267 31.13 -6.94 -7.83
N GLU A 268 30.94 -6.16 -8.90
CA GLU A 268 30.77 -6.68 -10.26
C GLU A 268 32.04 -7.42 -10.71
N TYR A 269 33.20 -6.81 -10.50
CA TYR A 269 34.49 -7.44 -10.77
C TYR A 269 34.67 -8.78 -10.04
N ALA A 270 34.29 -8.85 -8.76
CA ALA A 270 34.40 -10.08 -8.00
C ALA A 270 33.45 -11.16 -8.51
N LEU A 271 32.21 -10.79 -8.84
CA LEU A 271 31.23 -11.71 -9.39
C LEU A 271 31.69 -12.31 -10.72
N ASP A 272 32.23 -11.51 -11.63
CA ASP A 272 32.80 -11.96 -12.91
C ASP A 272 33.96 -12.96 -12.73
N LYS A 273 34.64 -12.90 -11.58
CA LYS A 273 35.71 -13.83 -11.19
C LYS A 273 35.22 -15.07 -10.45
N GLY A 274 33.90 -15.23 -10.25
CA GLY A 274 33.32 -16.32 -9.46
C GLY A 274 33.53 -16.14 -7.96
N VAL A 275 33.66 -14.90 -7.48
CA VAL A 275 33.82 -14.57 -6.05
C VAL A 275 32.66 -13.72 -5.57
N LEU A 276 31.86 -14.24 -4.63
CA LEU A 276 30.78 -13.50 -3.99
C LEU A 276 31.30 -12.83 -2.71
N VAL A 277 31.52 -11.52 -2.77
CA VAL A 277 31.96 -10.75 -1.59
C VAL A 277 30.77 -10.47 -0.68
N THR A 278 30.89 -10.84 0.59
CA THR A 278 29.83 -10.68 1.59
C THR A 278 30.35 -10.03 2.87
N GLY A 279 29.47 -9.26 3.50
CA GLY A 279 29.58 -8.84 4.89
C GLY A 279 28.67 -9.70 5.77
N PRO A 280 28.61 -9.44 7.08
CA PRO A 280 27.75 -10.16 8.02
C PRO A 280 26.28 -10.23 7.59
N LEU A 281 25.73 -9.11 7.09
CA LEU A 281 24.31 -9.04 6.76
C LEU A 281 23.97 -9.80 5.50
N THR A 282 24.75 -9.56 4.44
CA THR A 282 24.56 -10.22 3.14
C THR A 282 24.81 -11.73 3.23
N LEU A 283 25.74 -12.18 4.09
CA LEU A 283 25.94 -13.60 4.34
C LEU A 283 24.72 -14.24 5.05
N ILE A 284 24.15 -13.60 6.07
CA ILE A 284 22.93 -14.12 6.73
C ILE A 284 21.79 -14.25 5.73
N SER A 285 21.59 -13.23 4.89
CA SER A 285 20.57 -13.25 3.84
C SER A 285 20.79 -14.41 2.87
N LEU A 286 22.01 -14.58 2.37
CA LEU A 286 22.38 -15.65 1.45
C LEU A 286 22.09 -17.03 2.04
N LEU A 287 22.55 -17.27 3.27
CA LEU A 287 22.39 -18.55 3.96
C LEU A 287 20.92 -18.88 4.24
N ARG A 288 20.11 -17.88 4.62
CA ARG A 288 18.67 -18.08 4.82
C ARG A 288 17.92 -18.44 3.54
N THR A 289 18.37 -17.93 2.39
CA THR A 289 17.79 -18.31 1.10
C THR A 289 18.06 -19.78 0.76
N PHE A 290 19.15 -20.37 1.26
CA PHE A 290 19.44 -21.80 1.07
C PHE A 290 18.76 -22.72 2.06
N ALA A 291 18.42 -22.21 3.24
CA ALA A 291 17.73 -22.97 4.28
C ALA A 291 16.21 -23.09 4.05
N MET A 292 15.65 -22.29 3.13
CA MET A 292 14.26 -22.38 2.66
C MET A 292 14.13 -23.35 1.49
#